data_AF-A0A7J5D987-F1
#
_entry.id   AF-A0A7J5D987-F1
#
_cell.length_a   1.000
_cell.length_b   1.000
_cell.length_c   1.000
_cell.angle_alpha   90.00
_cell.angle_beta   90.00
_cell.angle_gamma   90.00
#
_symmetry.space_group_name_H-M   'P 1'
#
loop_
_entity.id
_entity.type
_entity.pdbx_description
1 polymer ?
#
loop_
_entity_poly.entity_id
_entity_poly.type
_entity_poly.pdbx_seq_one_letter_code
_entity_poly.pdbx_strand_id
1 'polypeptide(L)'
;MCRRVGYSGLTDLDWRYDRRDGQYKLVDFNPRTGAQFRLFENVHGVDVVRAMHLDPTGRDVPDGAHAEGRVFVAGQPDLASAVAWLRHEHRLPPAP
;
A
#
# COMPACT_ATOMS: atom_id res chain seq x y z
N MET A 1 -19.36 0.63 2.35
CA MET A 1 -19.02 -0.67 2.98
C MET A 1 -18.67 -0.50 4.45
N CYS A 2 -17.58 0.19 4.82
CA CYS A 2 -17.09 0.30 6.20
C CYS A 2 -18.17 0.73 7.22
N ARG A 3 -18.93 1.81 6.95
CA ARG A 3 -20.04 2.24 7.83
C ARG A 3 -21.10 1.17 8.07
N ARG A 4 -21.40 0.34 7.06
CA ARG A 4 -22.43 -0.72 7.17
C ARG A 4 -22.02 -1.84 8.11
N VAL A 5 -20.71 -2.10 8.21
CA VAL A 5 -20.15 -3.15 9.07
C VAL A 5 -19.56 -2.59 10.38
N GLY A 6 -19.74 -1.30 10.65
CA GLY A 6 -19.20 -0.64 11.85
C GLY A 6 -17.67 -0.58 11.89
N TYR A 7 -16.99 -0.70 10.74
CA TYR A 7 -15.53 -0.66 10.69
C TYR A 7 -15.01 0.77 10.87
N SER A 8 -14.08 0.94 11.80
CA SER A 8 -13.35 2.19 12.06
C SER A 8 -11.86 1.90 12.20
N GLY A 9 -11.03 2.59 11.43
CA GLY A 9 -9.59 2.37 11.36
C GLY A 9 -9.04 2.57 9.96
N LEU A 10 -7.71 2.45 9.82
CA LEU A 10 -7.05 2.46 8.51
C LEU A 10 -7.25 1.12 7.79
N THR A 11 -7.21 1.15 6.46
CA THR A 11 -7.20 -0.08 5.65
C THR A 11 -6.25 0.09 4.49
N ASP A 12 -5.54 -0.97 4.16
CA ASP A 12 -4.77 -1.11 2.93
C ASP A 12 -5.70 -1.72 1.85
N LEU A 13 -5.73 -1.12 0.66
CA LEU A 13 -6.64 -1.51 -0.41
C LEU A 13 -5.85 -1.86 -1.66
N ASP A 14 -6.06 -3.08 -2.16
CA ASP A 14 -5.45 -3.52 -3.41
C ASP A 14 -6.43 -3.36 -4.55
N TRP A 15 -6.08 -2.53 -5.53
CA TRP A 15 -6.89 -2.33 -6.73
C TRP A 15 -6.14 -2.85 -7.96
N ARG A 16 -6.88 -3.45 -8.90
CA ARG A 16 -6.35 -3.80 -10.22
C ARG A 16 -7.13 -3.11 -11.31
N TYR A 17 -6.39 -2.51 -12.25
CA TYR A 17 -6.97 -1.95 -13.46
C TYR A 17 -7.33 -3.06 -14.44
N ASP A 18 -8.61 -3.18 -14.78
CA ASP A 18 -9.10 -4.08 -15.81
C ASP A 18 -9.15 -3.34 -17.15
N ARG A 19 -8.26 -3.72 -18.07
CA ARG A 19 -8.15 -3.09 -19.40
C ARG A 19 -9.35 -3.39 -20.31
N ARG A 20 -10.17 -4.40 -20.00
CA ARG A 20 -11.30 -4.80 -20.85
C ARG A 20 -12.46 -3.80 -20.75
N ASP A 21 -12.64 -3.22 -19.57
CA ASP A 21 -13.70 -2.25 -19.30
C ASP A 21 -13.18 -0.90 -18.78
N GLY A 22 -11.86 -0.76 -18.60
CA GLY A 22 -11.21 0.48 -18.21
C GLY A 22 -11.44 0.87 -16.76
N GLN A 23 -11.79 -0.08 -15.88
CA GLN A 23 -12.13 0.19 -14.49
C GLN A 23 -11.13 -0.39 -13.50
N TYR A 24 -10.92 0.30 -12.38
CA TYR A 24 -10.23 -0.30 -11.23
C TYR A 24 -11.20 -1.15 -10.42
N LYS A 25 -10.79 -2.39 -10.13
CA LYS A 25 -11.56 -3.35 -9.34
C LYS A 25 -10.81 -3.64 -8.06
N LEU A 26 -11.52 -3.60 -6.94
CA LEU A 26 -10.97 -3.94 -5.63
C LEU A 26 -10.67 -5.44 -5.61
N VAL A 27 -9.42 -5.78 -5.34
CA VAL A 27 -8.93 -7.15 -5.21
C VAL A 27 -9.00 -7.59 -3.76
N ASP A 28 -8.54 -6.73 -2.85
CA ASP A 28 -8.49 -7.06 -1.42
C ASP A 28 -8.76 -5.83 -0.54
N PHE A 29 -9.39 -6.09 0.59
CA PHE A 29 -9.64 -5.13 1.66
C PHE A 29 -8.89 -5.61 2.90
N ASN A 30 -7.73 -5.01 3.18
CA ASN A 30 -6.87 -5.39 4.29
C ASN A 30 -7.11 -4.43 5.47
N PRO A 31 -7.86 -4.81 6.53
CA PRO A 31 -8.13 -3.95 7.69
C PRO A 31 -6.93 -3.85 8.65
N ARG A 32 -5.75 -3.58 8.10
CA ARG A 32 -4.46 -3.53 8.78
C ARG A 32 -3.54 -2.55 8.05
N THR A 33 -2.39 -2.26 8.66
CA THR A 33 -1.35 -1.45 8.03
C THR A 33 -0.72 -2.18 6.84
N GLY A 34 -0.56 -1.44 5.72
CA GLY A 34 0.23 -1.87 4.57
C GLY A 34 1.73 -1.69 4.81
N ALA A 35 2.57 -2.44 4.09
CA ALA A 35 4.03 -2.31 4.20
C ALA A 35 4.53 -0.93 3.73
N GLN A 36 3.85 -0.35 2.74
CA GLN A 36 4.11 0.94 2.13
C GLN A 36 3.55 2.15 2.89
N PHE A 37 3.09 1.98 4.14
CA PHE A 37 2.30 3.00 4.85
C PHE A 37 2.97 4.38 4.96
N ARG A 38 4.31 4.43 5.06
CA ARG A 38 5.08 5.69 5.13
C ARG A 38 5.19 6.44 3.82
N LEU A 39 4.83 5.81 2.70
CA LEU A 39 4.71 6.55 1.45
C LEU A 39 3.65 7.63 1.60
N PHE A 40 2.57 7.38 2.32
CA PHE A 40 1.42 8.29 2.45
C PHE A 40 1.61 9.36 3.56
N GLU A 41 2.84 9.76 3.85
CA GLU A 41 3.12 10.84 4.80
C GLU A 41 2.77 12.20 4.16
N ASN A 42 2.07 13.08 4.89
CA ASN A 42 1.79 14.44 4.42
C ASN A 42 2.92 15.44 4.78
N VAL A 43 2.82 16.68 4.30
CA VAL A 43 3.79 17.76 4.57
C VAL A 43 3.95 18.11 6.06
N HIS A 44 3.03 17.68 6.92
CA HIS A 44 3.10 17.85 8.38
C HIS A 44 3.67 16.63 9.09
N GLY A 45 4.18 15.64 8.36
CA GLY A 45 4.71 14.41 8.94
C GLY A 45 3.61 13.53 9.53
N VAL A 46 2.41 13.51 8.96
CA VAL A 46 1.36 12.56 9.35
C VAL A 46 1.30 11.47 8.31
N ASP A 47 1.70 10.25 8.69
CA ASP A 47 1.44 9.03 7.91
C ASP A 47 0.17 8.33 8.41
N VAL A 48 -0.27 7.29 7.71
CA VAL A 48 -1.51 6.57 8.08
C VAL A 48 -1.47 5.93 9.48
N VAL A 49 -0.29 5.57 10.00
CA VAL A 49 -0.15 5.01 11.35
C VAL A 49 -0.28 6.12 12.39
N ARG A 50 0.34 7.28 12.16
CA ARG A 50 0.15 8.47 13.00
C ARG A 50 -1.31 8.94 12.98
N ALA A 51 -1.96 8.94 11.81
CA ALA A 51 -3.39 9.25 11.71
C ALA A 51 -4.25 8.27 12.54
N MET A 52 -4.01 6.96 12.45
CA MET A 52 -4.70 5.95 13.27
C MET A 52 -4.39 6.07 14.76
N HIS A 53 -3.28 6.67 15.15
CA HIS A 53 -3.02 6.97 16.54
C HIS A 53 -3.81 8.21 17.02
N LEU A 54 -3.89 9.25 16.20
CA LEU A 54 -4.52 10.53 16.54
C LEU A 54 -6.06 10.46 16.54
N ASP A 55 -6.65 9.97 15.45
CA ASP A 55 -8.10 10.01 15.20
C ASP A 55 -8.92 9.25 16.27
N PRO A 56 -8.64 7.99 16.63
CA PRO A 56 -9.41 7.27 17.65
C PRO A 56 -9.27 7.86 19.06
N THR A 57 -8.27 8.70 19.29
CA THR A 57 -8.05 9.39 20.56
C THR A 57 -8.62 10.81 20.58
N GLY A 58 -9.32 11.23 19.53
CA GLY A 58 -9.94 12.55 19.43
C GLY A 58 -8.93 13.70 19.29
N ARG A 59 -7.69 13.41 18.88
CA ARG A 59 -6.70 14.43 18.57
C ARG A 59 -6.83 14.84 17.11
N ASP A 60 -6.53 16.10 16.83
CA ASP A 60 -6.52 16.61 15.47
C ASP A 60 -5.53 15.82 14.60
N VAL A 61 -5.96 15.51 13.39
CA VAL A 61 -5.12 14.97 12.31
C VAL A 61 -4.84 16.14 11.37
N PRO A 62 -3.64 16.76 11.42
CA PRO A 62 -3.29 17.85 10.51
C PRO A 62 -3.49 17.44 9.06
N ASP A 63 -4.38 18.13 8.36
CA ASP A 63 -4.58 17.97 6.92
C ASP A 63 -3.44 18.64 6.15
N GLY A 64 -3.05 18.06 5.02
CA GLY A 64 -1.95 18.56 4.21
C GLY A 64 -1.71 17.69 2.99
N ALA A 65 -1.09 18.30 1.97
CA ALA A 65 -0.72 17.58 0.76
C ALA A 65 0.21 16.39 1.07
N HIS A 66 0.16 15.38 0.22
CA HIS A 66 1.09 14.26 0.25
C HIS A 66 2.54 14.76 0.06
N ALA A 67 3.46 14.28 0.89
CA ALA A 67 4.87 14.60 0.76
C ALA A 67 5.51 13.75 -0.35
N GLU A 68 6.06 14.43 -1.36
CA GLU A 68 6.76 13.80 -2.48
C GLU A 68 8.19 13.36 -2.11
N GLY A 69 8.86 12.63 -3.01
CA GLY A 69 10.27 12.25 -2.87
C GLY A 69 10.53 10.97 -2.07
N ARG A 70 9.49 10.25 -1.66
CA ARG A 70 9.61 8.90 -1.07
C ARG A 70 9.32 7.83 -2.11
N VAL A 71 10.17 6.81 -2.15
CA VAL A 71 9.99 5.62 -2.98
C VAL A 71 9.97 4.38 -2.10
N PHE A 72 9.13 3.40 -2.44
CA PHE A 72 9.10 2.11 -1.76
C PHE A 72 9.96 1.14 -2.54
N VAL A 73 10.90 0.52 -1.84
CA VAL A 73 11.78 -0.51 -2.37
C VAL A 73 11.49 -1.78 -1.60
N ALA A 74 10.86 -2.74 -2.26
CA ALA A 74 10.75 -4.10 -1.73
C ALA A 74 12.12 -4.78 -1.90
N GLY A 75 12.87 -4.91 -0.82
CA GLY A 75 14.08 -5.73 -0.80
C GLY A 75 13.80 -7.02 -0.06
N GLN A 76 14.30 -8.15 -0.58
CA GLN A 76 14.82 -9.33 0.16
C GLN A 76 14.37 -10.74 -0.31
N PRO A 77 13.77 -10.94 -1.50
CA PRO A 77 14.25 -12.09 -2.27
C PRO A 77 14.38 -11.86 -3.77
N ASP A 78 14.13 -10.69 -4.36
CA ASP A 78 14.10 -10.54 -5.83
C ASP A 78 15.30 -11.16 -6.55
N LEU A 79 16.52 -11.00 -6.00
CA LEU A 79 17.71 -11.65 -6.52
C LEU A 79 17.69 -13.17 -6.33
N ALA A 80 17.31 -13.66 -5.15
CA ALA A 80 17.19 -15.09 -4.87
C ALA A 80 16.09 -15.75 -5.71
N SER A 81 14.96 -15.07 -5.90
CA SER A 81 13.84 -15.46 -6.75
C SER A 81 14.25 -15.48 -8.23
N ALA A 82 14.97 -14.45 -8.70
CA ALA A 82 15.51 -14.42 -10.06
C ALA A 82 16.54 -15.53 -10.28
N VAL A 83 17.42 -15.80 -9.31
CA VAL A 83 18.38 -16.91 -9.37
C VAL A 83 17.66 -18.27 -9.36
N ALA A 84 16.65 -18.46 -8.52
CA ALA A 84 15.84 -19.68 -8.50
C ALA A 84 15.09 -19.88 -9.84
N TRP A 85 14.52 -18.81 -10.39
CA TRP A 85 13.86 -18.81 -11.70
C TRP A 85 14.84 -19.18 -12.82
N LEU A 86 16.01 -18.55 -12.88
CA LEU A 86 17.04 -18.87 -13.87
C LEU A 86 17.49 -20.33 -13.79
N ARG A 87 17.61 -20.88 -12.58
CA ARG A 87 17.98 -22.29 -12.37
C ARG A 87 16.90 -23.26 -12.84
N HIS A 88 15.62 -22.90 -12.70
CA HIS A 88 14.50 -23.78 -13.08
C HIS A 88 14.13 -23.65 -14.57
N GLU A 89 14.12 -22.43 -15.08
CA GLU A 89 13.55 -22.07 -16.38
C GLU A 89 14.59 -21.82 -17.46
N HIS A 90 15.88 -21.72 -17.10
CA HIS A 90 16.98 -21.40 -18.01
C HIS A 90 16.78 -20.10 -18.84
N ARG A 91 15.97 -19.17 -18.33
CA ARG A 91 15.68 -17.86 -18.95
C ARG A 91 15.41 -16.81 -17.89
N LEU A 92 15.59 -15.53 -18.23
CA LEU A 92 15.24 -14.43 -17.33
C LEU A 92 13.72 -14.34 -17.14
N PRO A 93 13.23 -13.92 -15.96
CA PRO A 93 11.83 -13.58 -15.78
C PRO A 93 11.47 -12.40 -16.71
N PRO A 94 10.24 -12.35 -17.24
CA PRO A 94 9.79 -11.20 -18.02
C PRO A 94 9.93 -9.92 -17.21
N ALA A 95 10.32 -8.83 -17.87
CA ALA A 95 10.35 -7.52 -17.24
C ALA A 95 8.93 -7.16 -16.74
N PRO A 96 8.82 -6.45 -15.60
CA PRO A 96 7.53 -6.02 -15.05
C PRO A 96 6.74 -5.14 -16.03
#